data_AF-A0A8T4D2Q4-F1
#
_entry.id   AF-A0A8T4D2Q4-F1
#
_cell.length_a   1.000
_cell.length_b   1.000
_cell.length_c   1.000
_cell.angle_alpha   90.00
_cell.angle_beta   90.00
_cell.angle_gamma   90.00
#
_symmetry.space_group_name_H-M   'P 1'
#
loop_
_entity.id
_entity.type
_entity.pdbx_description
1 polymer ?
#
loop_
_entity_poly.entity_id
_entity_poly.type
_entity_poly.pdbx_seq_one_letter_code
_entity_poly.pdbx_strand_id
1 'polypeptide(L)'
;MRIIEGWKKIDNERGYLNDTTGQNLVVSKKQFGQHYIVLLFPEMKSGDEGTKISPEYATESKAEAFAFDWMKKHPNGTSGPEQK
;
A
#
# COMPACT_ATOMS: atom_id res chain seq x y z
N MET A 1 -5.46 -13.90 10.34
CA MET A 1 -4.83 -13.09 9.27
C MET A 1 -5.63 -13.28 7.99
N ARG A 2 -5.98 -12.20 7.28
CA ARG A 2 -6.63 -12.30 5.97
C ARG A 2 -5.53 -12.48 4.93
N ILE A 3 -5.56 -13.60 4.21
CA ILE A 3 -4.68 -13.86 3.08
C ILE A 3 -5.33 -13.20 1.86
N ILE A 4 -4.59 -12.39 1.12
CA ILE A 4 -5.03 -11.85 -0.17
C ILE A 4 -4.18 -12.53 -1.23
N GLU A 5 -4.83 -13.06 -2.27
CA GLU A 5 -4.13 -13.74 -3.35
C GLU A 5 -3.13 -12.80 -4.03
N GLY A 6 -1.88 -13.28 -4.18
CA GLY A 6 -0.78 -12.52 -4.76
C GLY A 6 -0.14 -11.45 -3.86
N TRP A 7 -0.71 -11.17 -2.69
CA TRP A 7 -0.17 -10.20 -1.72
C TRP A 7 0.17 -10.85 -0.39
N LYS A 8 1.43 -10.71 0.00
CA LYS A 8 1.96 -11.20 1.26
C LYS A 8 2.20 -10.05 2.21
N LYS A 9 1.62 -10.14 3.42
CA LYS A 9 1.94 -9.21 4.50
C LYS A 9 3.41 -9.42 4.90
N ILE A 10 4.21 -8.35 4.87
CA ILE A 10 5.59 -8.36 5.36
C ILE A 10 5.56 -8.14 6.87
N ASP A 11 5.17 -6.94 7.29
CA ASP A 11 4.98 -6.55 8.69
C ASP A 11 4.08 -5.29 8.75
N ASN A 12 3.84 -4.75 9.94
CA ASN A 12 2.94 -3.60 10.11
C ASN A 12 3.55 -2.28 9.59
N GLU A 13 4.87 -2.17 9.48
CA GLU A 13 5.58 -0.97 9.02
C GLU A 13 5.84 -1.03 7.50
N ARG A 14 6.19 -2.21 6.99
CA ARG A 14 6.49 -2.49 5.58
C ARG A 14 5.27 -2.87 4.75
N GLY A 15 4.12 -3.10 5.39
CA GLY A 15 2.85 -3.35 4.72
C GLY A 15 2.79 -4.70 3.98
N TYR A 16 2.38 -4.66 2.71
CA TYR A 16 2.13 -5.82 1.86
C TYR A 16 3.03 -5.78 0.63
N LEU A 17 3.61 -6.93 0.26
CA LEU A 17 4.38 -7.13 -0.95
C LEU A 17 3.60 -8.02 -1.91
N ASN A 18 3.53 -7.62 -3.17
CA ASN A 18 3.02 -8.46 -4.22
C ASN A 18 4.13 -9.40 -4.70
N ASP A 19 3.95 -10.71 -4.55
CA ASP A 19 4.96 -11.72 -4.94
C ASP A 19 5.14 -11.79 -6.47
N THR A 20 4.12 -11.41 -7.25
CA THR A 20 4.16 -11.47 -8.72
C THR A 20 4.93 -10.31 -9.33
N THR A 21 4.73 -9.09 -8.80
CA THR A 21 5.29 -7.84 -9.39
C THR A 21 6.36 -7.18 -8.53
N GLY A 22 6.58 -7.66 -7.30
CA GLY A 22 7.49 -7.02 -6.35
C GLY A 22 6.98 -5.69 -5.79
N GLN A 23 5.70 -5.36 -6.01
CA GLN A 23 5.11 -4.09 -5.58
C GLN A 23 4.83 -4.05 -4.09
N ASN A 24 5.17 -2.95 -3.44
CA ASN A 24 4.84 -2.73 -2.04
C ASN A 24 3.64 -1.80 -1.87
N LEU A 25 2.78 -2.14 -0.93
CA LEU A 25 1.64 -1.33 -0.51
C LEU A 25 1.67 -1.14 1.00
N VAL A 26 1.70 0.12 1.45
CA VAL A 26 1.84 0.49 2.86
C VAL A 26 0.70 1.41 3.27
N VAL A 27 0.13 1.15 4.45
CA VAL A 27 -0.75 2.10 5.12
C VAL A 27 0.13 2.97 6.00
N SER A 28 0.28 4.24 5.63
CA SER A 28 1.12 5.17 6.38
C SER A 28 0.29 6.28 6.99
N LYS A 29 0.67 6.71 8.19
CA LYS A 29 0.12 7.90 8.83
C LYS A 29 0.92 9.12 8.37
N LYS A 30 0.22 10.14 7.88
CA LYS A 30 0.86 11.39 7.47
C LYS A 30 1.57 12.02 8.67
N GLN A 31 2.88 12.30 8.58
CA GLN A 31 3.71 12.77 9.70
C GLN A 31 3.14 14.00 10.42
N PHE A 32 2.44 14.87 9.69
CA PHE A 32 1.82 16.10 10.22
C PHE A 32 0.28 16.05 10.26
N GLY A 33 -0.33 14.88 10.04
CA GLY A 33 -1.79 14.72 9.98
C GLY A 33 -2.33 13.64 10.93
N GLN A 34 -3.58 13.80 11.35
CA GLN A 34 -4.35 12.72 11.98
C GLN A 34 -4.91 11.72 10.96
N HIS A 35 -4.44 11.80 9.71
CA HIS A 35 -4.96 11.02 8.60
C HIS A 35 -3.99 9.94 8.14
N TYR A 36 -4.57 8.84 7.70
CA TYR A 36 -3.93 7.67 7.14
C TYR A 36 -4.13 7.66 5.62
N ILE A 37 -3.09 7.26 4.90
CA ILE A 37 -3.10 7.13 3.44
C ILE A 37 -2.53 5.77 3.06
N VAL A 38 -2.94 5.28 1.89
CA VAL A 38 -2.40 4.06 1.30
C VAL A 38 -1.47 4.45 0.17
N LEU A 39 -0.24 3.99 0.30
CA LEU A 39 0.88 4.29 -0.58
C LEU A 39 1.29 3.03 -1.32
N LEU A 40 1.53 3.17 -2.62
CA LEU A 40 2.01 2.12 -3.50
C LEU A 40 3.43 2.48 -3.97
N PHE A 41 4.35 1.52 -4.04
CA PHE A 41 5.76 1.76 -4.34
C PHE A 41 6.47 2.76 -3.39
N PRO A 42 6.25 2.75 -2.06
CA PRO A 42 7.09 3.57 -1.19
C PRO A 42 8.53 3.07 -1.28
N GLU A 43 9.45 3.92 -1.75
CA GLU A 43 10.88 3.60 -1.73
C GLU A 43 11.38 3.65 -0.28
N MET A 44 11.89 2.53 0.24
CA MET A 44 12.38 2.46 1.64
C MET A 44 13.59 3.37 1.92
N LYS A 45 14.22 4.00 0.91
CA LYS A 45 15.52 4.67 1.03
C LYS A 45 15.52 6.18 0.84
N SER A 46 14.48 6.75 0.27
CA SER A 46 14.36 8.20 0.06
C SER A 46 12.95 8.56 0.51
N GLY A 47 12.76 9.68 1.20
CA GLY A 47 11.48 10.12 1.75
C GLY A 47 10.37 10.40 0.73
N ASP A 48 10.42 9.78 -0.45
CA ASP A 48 9.33 9.67 -1.40
C ASP A 48 8.21 8.84 -0.76
N GLU A 49 7.06 9.47 -0.55
CA GLU A 49 5.86 8.84 0.00
C GLU A 49 5.29 7.74 -0.93
N GLY A 50 5.98 7.34 -2.00
CA GLY A 50 5.42 6.48 -3.04
C GLY A 50 4.22 7.13 -3.74
N THR A 51 3.49 6.34 -4.51
CA THR A 51 2.25 6.78 -5.16
C THR A 51 1.08 6.64 -4.20
N LYS A 52 0.51 7.77 -3.76
CA LYS A 52 -0.75 7.78 -3.01
C LYS A 52 -1.89 7.28 -3.90
N ILE A 53 -2.47 6.13 -3.56
CA ILE A 53 -3.59 5.51 -4.31
C ILE A 53 -4.94 5.69 -3.64
N SER A 54 -4.98 6.27 -2.43
CA SER A 54 -6.19 6.43 -1.64
C SER A 54 -6.45 7.88 -1.21
N PRO A 55 -7.69 8.24 -0.86
CA PRO A 55 -7.96 9.46 -0.10
C PRO A 55 -7.35 9.39 1.31
N GLU A 56 -7.42 10.51 2.03
CA GLU A 56 -7.05 10.60 3.44
C GLU A 56 -8.16 10.01 4.32
N TYR A 57 -7.80 9.09 5.21
CA TYR A 57 -8.70 8.44 6.14
C TYR A 57 -8.44 8.88 7.57
N ALA A 58 -9.49 9.13 8.35
CA ALA A 58 -9.33 9.51 9.76
C ALA A 58 -8.83 8.36 10.66
N THR A 59 -8.90 7.10 10.20
CA THR A 59 -8.51 5.93 10.99
C THR A 59 -7.72 4.92 10.15
N GLU A 60 -6.80 4.22 10.80
CA GLU A 60 -5.99 3.15 10.20
C GLU A 60 -6.89 2.06 9.60
N SER A 61 -7.91 1.63 10.34
CA SER A 61 -8.82 0.55 9.89
C SER A 61 -9.55 0.89 8.58
N LYS A 62 -9.83 2.19 8.31
CA LYS A 62 -10.43 2.61 7.04
C LYS A 62 -9.42 2.57 5.90
N ALA A 63 -8.18 3.00 6.15
CA ALA A 63 -7.10 2.92 5.18
C ALA A 63 -6.73 1.46 4.88
N GLU A 64 -6.67 0.60 5.90
CA GLU A 64 -6.50 -0.84 5.74
C GLU A 64 -7.66 -1.44 4.91
N ALA A 65 -8.92 -1.10 5.22
CA ALA A 65 -10.06 -1.61 4.46
C ALA A 65 -9.96 -1.26 2.97
N PHE A 66 -9.53 -0.03 2.64
CA PHE A 66 -9.25 0.36 1.26
C PHE A 66 -8.10 -0.43 0.65
N ALA A 67 -6.98 -0.57 1.37
CA ALA A 67 -5.84 -1.36 0.94
C ALA A 67 -6.26 -2.81 0.60
N PHE A 68 -7.06 -3.43 1.47
CA PHE A 68 -7.61 -4.77 1.26
C PHE A 68 -8.50 -4.85 0.00
N ASP A 69 -9.40 -3.89 -0.18
CA ASP A 69 -10.29 -3.85 -1.34
C ASP A 69 -9.50 -3.65 -2.65
N TRP A 70 -8.52 -2.76 -2.62
CA TRP A 70 -7.66 -2.48 -3.76
C TRP A 70 -6.79 -3.68 -4.13
N MET A 71 -6.15 -4.35 -3.15
CA MET A 71 -5.36 -5.56 -3.39
C MET A 71 -6.19 -6.71 -3.95
N LYS A 72 -7.44 -6.87 -3.49
CA LYS A 72 -8.39 -7.85 -4.06
C LYS A 72 -8.73 -7.59 -5.53
N LYS A 73 -8.80 -6.32 -5.92
CA LYS A 73 -9.02 -5.92 -7.33
C LYS A 73 -7.76 -6.07 -8.18
N HIS A 74 -6.59 -6.06 -7.56
CA HIS A 74 -5.28 -6.10 -8.21
C HIS A 74 -4.43 -7.26 -7.65
N PRO A 75 -4.85 -8.53 -7.78
CA PRO A 75 -4.12 -9.66 -7.18
C PRO A 75 -2.69 -9.79 -7.72
N ASN A 76 -2.46 -9.37 -8.97
CA ASN A 76 -1.13 -9.37 -9.60
C ASN A 76 -0.44 -8.01 -9.55
N GLY A 77 -0.85 -7.11 -8.67
CA GLY A 77 -0.40 -5.73 -8.70
C GLY A 77 -1.02 -4.94 -9.86
N THR A 78 -0.44 -3.78 -10.13
CA THR A 78 -0.86 -2.85 -11.19
C THR A 78 0.18 -2.79 -12.28
N SER A 79 -0.26 -2.79 -13.54
CA SER A 79 0.57 -2.49 -14.70
C SER A 79 0.93 -1.00 -14.72
N GLY A 80 1.90 -0.54 -13.93
CA GLY A 80 2.49 0.81 -14.04
C GLY A 80 3.16 1.32 -12.76
N PRO A 81 4.23 2.13 -12.86
CA PRO A 81 4.66 2.88 -14.04
C PRO A 81 5.65 2.10 -14.93
N GLU A 82 5.52 2.27 -16.24
CA GLU A 82 6.64 2.05 -17.16
C GLU A 82 7.87 2.79 -16.62
N GLN A 83 8.88 2.05 -16.14
CA GLN A 83 10.24 2.57 -16.17
C GLN A 83 10.65 2.58 -17.64
N LYS A 84 10.52 3.74 -18.29
CA LYS A 84 11.10 3.99 -19.60
C LYS A 84 12.25 4.96 -19.46
#